data_AF-A0A7Z9MNB5-F1
#
_entry.id   AF-A0A7Z9MNB5-F1
#
_cell.length_a   1.000
_cell.length_b   1.000
_cell.length_c   1.000
_cell.angle_alpha   90.00
_cell.angle_beta   90.00
_cell.angle_gamma   90.00
#
_symmetry.space_group_name_H-M   'P 1'
#
loop_
_entity.id
_entity.type
_entity.pdbx_description
1 polymer ?
#
loop_
_entity_poly.entity_id
_entity_poly.type
_entity_poly.pdbx_seq_one_letter_code
_entity_poly.pdbx_strand_id
1 'polypeptide(L)'
;MGGKARSAEASHVLMRNWPLIFVALLIAGPARAQSHPTYWAYIANESSDIVSLVRFDGREVVEEKAIPVGFHPADLDGPCRPLRDQAW
;
A
#
# COMPACT_ATOMS: atom_id res chain seq x y z
N MET A 1 28.66 -50.46 10.73
CA MET A 1 27.67 -50.99 9.75
C MET A 1 26.35 -50.26 9.98
N GLY A 2 25.84 -49.46 9.03
CA GLY A 2 24.56 -48.72 9.24
C GLY A 2 24.14 -47.68 8.18
N GLY A 3 25.03 -47.27 7.26
CA GLY A 3 24.74 -46.20 6.29
C GLY A 3 23.90 -46.60 5.07
N LYS A 4 23.93 -47.87 4.64
CA LYS A 4 23.26 -48.30 3.39
C LYS A 4 21.73 -48.41 3.51
N ALA A 5 21.21 -48.77 4.68
CA ALA A 5 19.76 -48.93 4.90
C ALA A 5 19.00 -47.59 4.89
N ARG A 6 19.57 -46.55 5.53
CA ARG A 6 18.93 -45.21 5.59
C ARG A 6 18.86 -44.50 4.24
N SER A 7 19.83 -44.77 3.35
CA SER A 7 19.86 -44.17 2.00
C SER A 7 18.80 -44.77 1.07
N ALA A 8 18.42 -46.04 1.27
CA ALA A 8 17.39 -46.71 0.47
C ALA A 8 15.97 -46.31 0.93
N GLU A 9 15.74 -46.16 2.23
CA GLU A 9 14.48 -45.65 2.76
C GLU A 9 14.20 -44.21 2.31
N ALA A 10 15.21 -43.33 2.33
CA ALA A 10 15.07 -41.94 1.90
C ALA A 10 14.66 -41.82 0.41
N SER A 11 15.25 -42.66 -0.45
CA SER A 11 14.93 -42.69 -1.88
C SER A 11 13.57 -43.34 -2.15
N HIS A 12 13.15 -44.32 -1.35
CA HIS A 12 11.83 -44.92 -1.45
C HIS A 12 10.70 -43.98 -0.99
N VAL A 13 10.95 -43.14 0.01
CA VAL A 13 10.03 -42.08 0.48
C VAL A 13 9.97 -40.94 -0.54
N LEU A 14 11.12 -40.54 -1.11
CA LEU A 14 11.19 -39.52 -2.14
C LEU A 14 10.45 -39.93 -3.42
N MET A 15 10.60 -41.19 -3.87
CA MET A 15 9.92 -41.70 -5.07
C MET A 15 8.42 -41.92 -4.84
N ARG A 16 7.99 -42.29 -3.62
CA ARG A 16 6.56 -42.45 -3.27
C ARG A 16 5.83 -41.10 -3.19
N ASN A 17 6.49 -40.08 -2.64
CA ASN A 17 5.89 -38.77 -2.38
C ASN A 17 6.22 -37.72 -3.45
N TRP A 18 7.02 -38.06 -4.46
CA TRP A 18 7.31 -37.22 -5.62
C TRP A 18 6.07 -36.55 -6.24
N PRO A 19 4.94 -37.24 -6.52
CA PRO A 19 3.77 -36.56 -7.08
C PRO A 19 3.20 -35.50 -6.13
N LEU A 20 3.27 -35.70 -4.81
CA LEU A 20 2.85 -34.72 -3.81
C LEU A 20 3.80 -33.52 -3.75
N ILE A 21 5.11 -33.74 -3.90
CA ILE A 21 6.10 -32.67 -3.98
C ILE A 21 5.90 -31.84 -5.26
N PHE A 22 5.62 -32.51 -6.38
CA PHE A 22 5.31 -31.85 -7.65
C PHE A 22 4.02 -31.03 -7.57
N VAL A 23 2.98 -31.58 -6.95
CA VAL A 23 1.72 -30.85 -6.71
C VAL A 23 1.96 -29.67 -5.77
N ALA A 24 2.74 -29.83 -4.70
CA ALA A 24 3.08 -28.73 -3.80
C ALA A 24 3.87 -27.61 -4.51
N LEU A 25 4.79 -27.97 -5.41
CA LEU A 25 5.52 -27.00 -6.24
C LEU A 25 4.60 -26.30 -7.25
N LEU A 26 3.62 -26.99 -7.81
CA LEU A 26 2.62 -26.40 -8.71
C LEU A 26 1.66 -25.44 -8.00
N ILE A 27 1.39 -25.66 -6.71
CA ILE A 27 0.55 -24.76 -5.89
C ILE A 27 1.35 -23.55 -5.38
N ALA A 28 2.67 -23.68 -5.23
CA ALA A 28 3.57 -22.59 -4.88
C ALA A 28 3.81 -21.66 -6.09
N GLY A 29 2.75 -20.98 -6.55
CA GLY A 29 2.86 -19.90 -7.53
C GLY A 29 3.69 -18.72 -6.98
N PRO A 30 4.28 -17.88 -7.84
CA PRO A 30 5.02 -16.72 -7.39
C PRO A 30 4.10 -15.80 -6.57
N ALA A 31 4.50 -15.46 -5.35
CA ALA A 31 3.86 -14.40 -4.59
C ALA A 31 3.95 -13.11 -5.42
N ARG A 32 2.82 -12.67 -5.98
CA ARG A 32 2.79 -11.42 -6.72
C ARG A 32 2.97 -10.29 -5.72
N ALA A 33 4.08 -9.57 -5.82
CA ALA A 33 4.23 -8.30 -5.14
C ALA A 33 3.07 -7.41 -5.60
N GLN A 34 2.16 -7.08 -4.68
CA GLN A 34 1.07 -6.17 -4.96
C GLN A 34 1.69 -4.77 -5.12
N SER A 35 1.79 -4.30 -6.36
CA SER A 35 2.22 -2.94 -6.64
C SER A 35 1.10 -1.99 -6.22
N HIS A 36 1.36 -1.12 -5.25
CA HIS A 36 0.40 -0.08 -4.91
C HIS A 36 0.56 1.08 -5.90
N PRO A 37 -0.53 1.62 -6.45
CA PRO A 37 -0.47 2.82 -7.27
C PRO A 37 0.03 4.01 -6.43
N THR A 38 0.83 4.86 -7.05
CA THR A 38 1.30 6.12 -6.45
C THR A 38 0.43 7.27 -6.94
N TYR A 39 0.04 8.14 -6.03
CA TYR A 39 -0.84 9.27 -6.26
C TYR A 39 -0.19 10.57 -5.79
N TRP A 40 -0.66 11.68 -6.35
CA TRP A 40 -0.31 13.03 -5.96
C TRP A 40 -1.56 13.85 -5.71
N ALA A 41 -1.51 14.70 -4.68
CA ALA A 41 -2.55 15.67 -4.36
C ALA A 41 -1.93 17.04 -4.09
N TYR A 42 -2.62 18.08 -4.51
CA TYR A 42 -2.36 19.46 -4.11
C TYR A 42 -3.29 19.82 -2.95
N ILE A 43 -2.73 20.19 -1.81
CA ILE A 43 -3.48 20.53 -0.60
C ILE A 43 -3.29 22.02 -0.32
N ALA A 44 -4.36 22.80 -0.46
CA ALA A 44 -4.36 24.22 -0.10
C ALA A 44 -4.42 24.38 1.42
N ASN A 45 -3.59 25.25 1.97
CA ASN A 45 -3.60 25.61 3.38
C ASN A 45 -3.88 27.11 3.52
N GLU A 46 -5.09 27.43 4.00
CA GLU A 46 -5.57 28.80 4.17
C GLU A 46 -4.67 29.61 5.11
N SER A 47 -4.32 29.07 6.29
CA SER A 47 -3.61 29.82 7.34
C SER A 47 -2.15 30.10 7.03
N SER A 48 -1.53 29.40 6.07
CA SER A 48 -0.10 29.52 5.78
C SER A 48 0.23 30.00 4.37
N ASP A 49 -0.78 30.31 3.55
CA ASP A 49 -0.59 30.85 2.20
C ASP A 49 0.23 29.94 1.25
N ILE A 50 0.13 28.62 1.47
CA ILE A 50 0.83 27.60 0.68
C ILE A 50 -0.13 26.57 0.09
N VAL A 51 0.32 25.91 -0.97
CA VAL A 51 -0.21 24.64 -1.46
C VAL A 51 0.89 23.58 -1.36
N SER A 52 0.62 22.49 -0.66
CA SER A 52 1.54 21.35 -0.55
C SER A 52 1.27 20.32 -1.65
N LEU A 53 2.31 19.91 -2.38
CA LEU A 53 2.28 18.74 -3.25
C LEU A 53 2.64 17.52 -2.40
N VAL A 54 1.67 16.63 -2.21
CA VAL A 54 1.82 15.43 -1.39
C VAL A 54 1.74 14.19 -2.26
N ARG A 55 2.74 13.31 -2.16
CA ARG A 55 2.77 11.98 -2.77
C ARG A 55 2.37 10.93 -1.74
N PHE A 56 1.55 9.98 -2.15
CA PHE A 56 1.17 8.84 -1.32
C PHE A 56 0.99 7.56 -2.13
N ASP A 57 1.33 6.42 -1.53
CA ASP A 57 1.24 5.09 -2.17
C ASP A 57 0.49 4.05 -1.29
N GLY A 58 -0.15 4.52 -0.22
CA GLY A 58 -0.84 3.67 0.75
C GLY A 58 0.08 3.03 1.82
N ARG A 59 1.39 3.28 1.77
CA ARG A 59 2.35 2.90 2.81
C ARG A 59 2.98 4.13 3.45
N GLU A 60 3.30 5.11 2.62
CA GLU A 60 3.91 6.37 3.04
C GLU A 60 3.14 7.56 2.46
N VAL A 61 3.21 8.67 3.19
CA VAL A 61 2.75 9.99 2.75
C VAL A 61 3.94 10.94 2.88
N VAL A 62 4.30 11.60 1.79
CA VAL A 62 5.46 12.50 1.72
C VAL A 62 5.03 13.84 1.12
N GLU A 63 5.33 14.93 1.81
CA GLU A 63 5.27 16.27 1.22
C GLU A 63 6.49 16.46 0.32
N GLU A 64 6.28 16.51 -0.99
CA GLU A 64 7.37 16.68 -1.96
C GLU A 64 7.76 18.15 -2.13
N LYS A 65 6.78 19.05 -1.97
CA LYS A 65 7.00 20.49 -2.15
C LYS A 65 5.95 21.33 -1.43
N ALA A 66 6.40 22.37 -0.73
CA ALA A 66 5.56 23.48 -0.31
C ALA A 66 5.65 24.61 -1.35
N ILE A 67 4.52 25.04 -1.90
CA ILE A 67 4.44 26.06 -2.94
C ILE A 67 3.78 27.32 -2.35
N PRO A 68 4.48 28.46 -2.22
CA PRO A 68 3.85 29.70 -1.80
C PRO A 68 2.92 30.20 -2.90
N VAL A 69 1.68 30.54 -2.55
CA VAL A 69 0.63 30.91 -3.52
C VAL A 69 -0.05 32.24 -3.21
N GLY A 70 0.24 32.83 -2.05
CA GLY A 70 -0.35 34.09 -1.60
C GLY A 70 -1.55 33.88 -0.68
N PHE A 71 -2.21 34.98 -0.33
CA PHE A 71 -3.17 35.04 0.78
C PHE A 71 -4.38 34.12 0.57
N HIS A 72 -4.61 33.21 1.53
CA HIS A 72 -5.79 32.35 1.64
C HIS A 72 -6.16 31.63 0.31
N PRO A 73 -5.37 30.62 -0.11
CA PRO A 73 -5.56 29.95 -1.40
C PRO A 73 -6.87 29.16 -1.54
N ALA A 74 -7.56 28.91 -0.43
CA ALA A 74 -8.89 28.35 -0.38
C ALA A 74 -9.61 28.91 0.85
N ASP A 75 -10.93 29.08 0.74
CA ASP A 75 -11.82 29.33 1.87
C ASP A 75 -12.18 27.96 2.49
N LEU A 76 -11.58 27.65 3.63
CA LEU A 76 -11.79 26.40 4.37
C LEU A 76 -12.76 26.58 5.55
N ASP A 77 -13.03 27.82 5.95
CA ASP A 77 -13.94 28.18 7.05
C ASP A 77 -15.42 28.03 6.65
N GLY A 78 -15.70 28.03 5.35
CA GLY A 78 -17.04 27.85 4.80
C GLY A 78 -17.88 29.12 4.88
N PRO A 79 -19.11 29.12 4.31
CA PRO A 79 -19.96 30.30 4.36
C PRO A 79 -20.29 30.64 5.81
N CYS A 80 -19.81 31.79 6.27
CA CYS A 80 -20.19 32.40 7.54
C CYS A 80 -21.64 32.90 7.46
N ARG A 81 -22.60 31.97 7.38
CA ARG A 81 -24.03 32.28 7.39
C ARG A 81 -24.52 32.26 8.83
N PRO A 82 -25.04 33.37 9.39
CA PRO A 82 -25.76 33.31 10.65
C PRO A 82 -26.93 32.33 10.50
N LEU A 83 -27.07 31.39 11.44
CA LEU A 83 -28.21 30.46 11.49
C LEU A 83 -29.54 31.14 11.89
N ARG A 84 -29.60 32.48 11.95
CA ARG A 84 -30.86 33.21 12.02
C ARG A 84 -31.32 33.45 10.59
N ASP A 85 -32.43 32.83 10.21
CA ASP A 85 -33.40 33.24 9.16
C ASP A 85 -34.01 32.05 8.40
N GLN A 86 -33.71 30.79 8.77
CA GLN A 86 -34.54 29.64 8.37
C GLN A 86 -35.66 29.43 9.38
N ALA A 87 -36.65 30.32 9.34
CA ALA A 87 -37.98 30.06 9.87
C ALA A 87 -38.76 29.24 8.82
N TRP A 88 -39.21 28.06 9.22
CA TRP A 88 -40.30 27.34 8.54
C TRP A 88 -41.63 28.01 8.87
#